data_AF-A0A2H0Y5Q0-F1
#
_entry.id   AF-A0A2H0Y5Q0-F1
#
_cell.length_a   1.000
_cell.length_b   1.000
_cell.length_c   1.000
_cell.angle_alpha   90.00
_cell.angle_beta   90.00
_cell.angle_gamma   90.00
#
_symmetry.space_group_name_H-M   'P 1'
#
loop_
_entity.id
_entity.type
_entity.pdbx_description
1 polymer ?
#
loop_
_entity_poly.entity_id
_entity_poly.type
_entity_poly.pdbx_seq_one_letter_code
_entity_poly.pdbx_strand_id
1 'polypeptide(L)'
;LKNLEYLPGFQELCARYGFTPTYLVTYEVANNLSIASVLKTWHTTGVAEVGAHLHPWTTPPLSEEDYQGVQTFPHELATDVLEQKLLALTEKITAMLGERPTSFRAGRWGLGEHMVPLLVRLGYTVDSSVTPYINWKGFKGKENGTGGPDFRGAPLKPYVVSAQDVRTVGSSGLLEVPMTIVRTGFFRKRWCRIFPETTFADLRQIYAVAKRKKLPYIQFMIHSSELMVGGSPYVKTLAQLSHLTVVLERFLSYLHDDRIEGATLSQADL
;
A
#
# COMPACT_ATOMS: atom_id res chain seq x y z
N LEU A 1 2.48 -17.91 -1.38
CA LEU A 1 1.72 -17.22 -2.44
C LEU A 1 0.34 -17.84 -2.75
N LYS A 2 -0.15 -18.85 -2.00
CA LYS A 2 -1.52 -19.40 -2.20
C LYS A 2 -2.64 -18.35 -2.07
N ASN A 3 -2.40 -17.33 -1.26
CA ASN A 3 -3.28 -16.17 -1.10
C ASN A 3 -3.61 -15.43 -2.41
N LEU A 4 -2.78 -15.59 -3.46
CA LEU A 4 -3.03 -14.93 -4.75
C LEU A 4 -4.23 -15.54 -5.51
N GLU A 5 -4.61 -16.78 -5.20
CA GLU A 5 -5.80 -17.44 -5.76
C GLU A 5 -7.11 -16.74 -5.37
N TYR A 6 -7.07 -15.88 -4.34
CA TYR A 6 -8.23 -15.13 -3.84
C TYR A 6 -8.36 -13.73 -4.46
N LEU A 7 -7.38 -13.30 -5.27
CA LEU A 7 -7.45 -12.00 -5.94
C LEU A 7 -8.65 -11.86 -6.89
N PRO A 8 -9.05 -12.87 -7.69
CA PRO A 8 -10.19 -12.74 -8.59
C PRO A 8 -11.50 -12.40 -7.86
N GLY A 9 -11.75 -13.02 -6.71
CA GLY A 9 -12.94 -12.72 -5.91
C GLY A 9 -12.96 -11.29 -5.37
N PHE A 10 -11.79 -10.76 -4.98
CA PHE A 10 -11.68 -9.35 -4.58
C PHE A 10 -11.83 -8.40 -5.77
N GLN A 11 -11.24 -8.72 -6.93
CA GLN A 11 -11.40 -7.94 -8.16
C GLN A 11 -12.88 -7.84 -8.56
N GLU A 12 -13.60 -8.97 -8.55
CA GLU A 12 -15.02 -9.02 -8.87
C GLU A 12 -15.86 -8.17 -7.89
N LEU A 13 -15.54 -8.26 -6.60
CA LEU A 13 -16.21 -7.45 -5.57
C LEU A 13 -16.00 -5.95 -5.80
N CYS A 14 -14.77 -5.51 -6.11
CA CYS A 14 -14.49 -4.12 -6.44
C CYS A 14 -15.26 -3.68 -7.70
N ALA A 15 -15.22 -4.49 -8.76
CA ALA A 15 -15.91 -4.19 -10.02
C ALA A 15 -17.43 -4.07 -9.85
N ARG A 16 -18.05 -4.92 -9.01
CA ARG A 16 -19.50 -4.87 -8.70
C ARG A 16 -19.95 -3.50 -8.20
N TYR A 17 -19.10 -2.79 -7.48
CA TYR A 17 -19.40 -1.48 -6.91
C TYR A 17 -18.72 -0.32 -7.65
N GLY A 18 -18.10 -0.59 -8.81
CA GLY A 18 -17.48 0.44 -9.66
C GLY A 18 -16.11 0.94 -9.17
N PHE A 19 -15.39 0.15 -8.36
CA PHE A 19 -14.06 0.51 -7.88
C PHE A 19 -12.96 -0.20 -8.67
N THR A 20 -11.95 0.56 -9.11
CA THR A 20 -10.75 0.05 -9.78
C THR A 20 -9.60 -0.02 -8.76
N PRO A 21 -9.14 -1.21 -8.33
CA PRO A 21 -8.08 -1.32 -7.33
C PRO A 21 -6.68 -1.12 -7.91
N THR A 22 -5.74 -0.73 -7.04
CA THR A 22 -4.29 -0.83 -7.32
C THR A 22 -3.69 -2.02 -6.57
N TYR A 23 -3.06 -2.94 -7.31
CA TYR A 23 -2.30 -4.06 -6.77
C TYR A 23 -0.82 -3.68 -6.66
N LEU A 24 -0.37 -3.37 -5.45
CA LEU A 24 1.05 -3.13 -5.14
C LEU A 24 1.76 -4.48 -4.94
N VAL A 25 2.60 -4.87 -5.90
CA VAL A 25 3.19 -6.22 -5.97
C VAL A 25 4.65 -6.25 -5.55
N THR A 26 5.03 -7.30 -4.84
CA THR A 26 6.42 -7.56 -4.43
C THR A 26 7.17 -8.35 -5.51
N TYR A 27 8.49 -8.49 -5.33
CA TYR A 27 9.34 -9.22 -6.28
C TYR A 27 8.87 -10.68 -6.47
N GLU A 28 8.47 -11.36 -5.40
CA GLU A 28 8.00 -12.76 -5.44
C GLU A 28 6.67 -12.90 -6.18
N VAL A 29 5.78 -11.91 -6.05
CA VAL A 29 4.51 -11.89 -6.80
C VAL A 29 4.79 -11.66 -8.27
N ALA A 30 5.63 -10.68 -8.60
CA ALA A 30 6.00 -10.39 -9.99
C ALA A 30 6.81 -11.54 -10.64
N ASN A 31 7.45 -12.39 -9.85
CA ASN A 31 8.14 -13.60 -10.33
C ASN A 31 7.23 -14.84 -10.44
N ASN A 32 5.95 -14.74 -10.07
CA ASN A 32 5.00 -15.84 -10.15
C ASN A 32 4.28 -15.85 -11.51
N LEU A 33 4.59 -16.82 -12.36
CA LEU A 33 4.05 -16.91 -13.72
C LEU A 33 2.53 -17.08 -13.78
N SER A 34 1.90 -17.75 -12.80
CA SER A 34 0.47 -18.02 -12.86
C SER A 34 -0.37 -16.77 -12.58
N ILE A 35 0.11 -15.87 -11.72
CA ILE A 35 -0.59 -14.61 -11.41
C ILE A 35 -0.20 -13.48 -12.38
N ALA A 36 1.00 -13.56 -12.97
CA ALA A 36 1.53 -12.55 -13.87
C ALA A 36 0.59 -12.27 -15.05
N SER A 37 0.03 -13.32 -15.67
CA SER A 37 -0.90 -13.18 -16.79
C SER A 37 -2.22 -12.51 -16.37
N VAL A 38 -2.74 -12.84 -15.18
CA VAL A 38 -3.97 -12.27 -14.63
C VAL A 38 -3.78 -10.78 -14.34
N LEU A 39 -2.72 -10.43 -13.61
CA LEU A 39 -2.41 -9.04 -13.27
C LEU A 39 -2.11 -8.20 -14.51
N LYS A 40 -1.37 -8.75 -15.47
CA LYS A 40 -1.13 -8.09 -16.76
C LYS A 40 -2.44 -7.80 -17.47
N THR A 41 -3.34 -8.78 -17.55
CA THR A 41 -4.64 -8.62 -18.22
C THR A 41 -5.47 -7.53 -17.53
N TRP A 42 -5.55 -7.53 -16.20
CA TRP A 42 -6.29 -6.50 -15.48
C TRP A 42 -5.69 -5.11 -15.65
N HIS A 43 -4.36 -5.03 -15.68
CA HIS A 43 -3.64 -3.79 -15.94
C HIS A 43 -3.94 -3.23 -17.33
N THR A 44 -3.74 -4.04 -18.38
CA THR A 44 -3.90 -3.60 -19.77
C THR A 44 -5.35 -3.31 -20.14
N THR A 45 -6.31 -3.91 -19.46
CA THR A 45 -7.75 -3.63 -19.66
C THR A 45 -8.28 -2.49 -18.79
N GLY A 46 -7.43 -1.90 -17.95
CA GLY A 46 -7.80 -0.75 -17.10
C GLY A 46 -8.74 -1.09 -15.94
N VAL A 47 -8.98 -2.38 -15.66
CA VAL A 47 -9.82 -2.81 -14.53
C VAL A 47 -9.04 -2.90 -13.22
N ALA A 48 -7.71 -2.78 -13.26
CA ALA A 48 -6.86 -2.56 -12.09
C ALA A 48 -5.56 -1.83 -12.49
N GLU A 49 -4.90 -1.19 -11.53
CA GLU A 49 -3.51 -0.76 -11.66
C GLU A 49 -2.57 -1.81 -11.03
N VAL A 50 -1.36 -1.96 -11.56
CA VAL A 50 -0.28 -2.70 -10.91
C VAL A 50 0.86 -1.74 -10.57
N GLY A 51 1.18 -1.64 -9.28
CA GLY A 51 2.26 -0.83 -8.73
C GLY A 51 3.31 -1.66 -8.01
N ALA A 52 4.37 -1.03 -7.52
CA ALA A 52 5.47 -1.71 -6.85
C ALA A 52 5.37 -1.68 -5.33
N HIS A 53 5.68 -2.81 -4.68
CA HIS A 53 5.79 -2.93 -3.23
C HIS A 53 7.16 -3.50 -2.82
N LEU A 54 8.06 -2.65 -2.34
CA LEU A 54 9.41 -3.11 -1.99
C LEU A 54 9.44 -3.82 -0.64
N HIS A 55 9.71 -5.12 -0.67
CA HIS A 55 10.18 -5.90 0.47
C HIS A 55 11.68 -6.13 0.34
N PRO A 56 12.55 -5.43 1.11
CA PRO A 56 13.99 -5.61 1.01
C PRO A 56 14.44 -7.06 1.17
N TRP A 57 13.85 -7.78 2.11
CA TRP A 57 14.23 -9.15 2.48
C TRP A 57 13.90 -10.22 1.44
N THR A 58 13.20 -9.88 0.36
CA THR A 58 12.89 -10.81 -0.74
C THR A 58 13.21 -10.26 -2.12
N THR A 59 13.74 -9.04 -2.20
CA THR A 59 14.11 -8.39 -3.45
C THR A 59 15.62 -8.44 -3.64
N PRO A 60 16.14 -9.02 -4.75
CA PRO A 60 17.57 -9.06 -5.04
C PRO A 60 18.19 -7.66 -5.17
N PRO A 61 19.49 -7.49 -4.86
CA PRO A 61 20.40 -8.50 -4.30
C PRO A 61 20.03 -8.85 -2.84
N LEU A 62 20.09 -10.14 -2.49
CA LEU A 62 19.82 -10.59 -1.12
C LEU A 62 21.11 -10.59 -0.29
N SER A 63 21.05 -10.00 0.90
CA SER A 63 22.12 -9.97 1.90
C SER A 63 22.01 -11.14 2.87
N GLU A 64 23.04 -11.35 3.70
CA GLU A 64 23.01 -12.35 4.77
C GLU A 64 21.86 -12.09 5.78
N GLU A 65 21.61 -10.83 6.14
CA GLU A 65 20.50 -10.44 7.00
C GLU A 65 19.13 -10.84 6.39
N ASP A 66 18.99 -10.71 5.07
CA ASP A 66 17.77 -11.11 4.36
C ASP A 66 17.53 -12.63 4.49
N TYR A 67 18.58 -13.45 4.36
CA TYR A 67 18.49 -14.91 4.55
C TYR A 67 18.18 -15.32 5.99
N GLN A 68 18.59 -14.51 6.97
CA GLN A 68 18.26 -14.69 8.38
C GLN A 68 16.84 -14.21 8.73
N GLY A 69 16.10 -13.67 7.75
CA GLY A 69 14.72 -13.23 7.92
C GLY A 69 14.58 -11.85 8.56
N VAL A 70 15.64 -11.02 8.57
CA VAL A 70 15.58 -9.64 9.05
C VAL A 70 14.72 -8.82 8.11
N GLN A 71 13.64 -8.25 8.61
CA GLN A 71 12.71 -7.44 7.82
C GLN A 71 13.12 -5.96 7.81
N THR A 72 14.28 -5.63 7.22
CA THR A 72 14.81 -4.27 7.16
C THR A 72 13.82 -3.27 6.55
N PHE A 73 13.67 -2.08 7.14
CA PHE A 73 12.89 -1.02 6.50
C PHE A 73 13.62 -0.51 5.26
N PRO A 74 12.93 -0.20 4.14
CA PRO A 74 13.60 0.31 2.94
C PRO A 74 14.52 1.52 3.18
N HIS A 75 14.09 2.50 3.98
CA HIS A 75 14.91 3.67 4.32
C HIS A 75 16.15 3.37 5.20
N GLU A 76 16.29 2.17 5.74
CA GLU A 76 17.48 1.82 6.52
C GLU A 76 18.61 1.25 5.64
N LEU A 77 18.32 0.92 4.37
CA LEU A 77 19.30 0.38 3.44
C LEU A 77 20.33 1.46 3.04
N ALA A 78 21.55 1.01 2.73
CA ALA A 78 22.50 1.85 2.02
C ALA A 78 21.93 2.26 0.65
N THR A 79 22.21 3.49 0.21
CA THR A 79 21.58 4.09 -0.98
C THR A 79 21.81 3.27 -2.25
N ASP A 80 23.00 2.73 -2.43
CA ASP A 80 23.38 1.85 -3.55
C ASP A 80 22.61 0.52 -3.51
N VAL A 81 22.49 -0.10 -2.34
CA VAL A 81 21.72 -1.35 -2.15
C VAL A 81 20.23 -1.11 -2.39
N LEU A 82 19.69 0.00 -1.86
CA LEU A 82 18.31 0.40 -2.08
C LEU A 82 18.02 0.60 -3.57
N GLU A 83 18.89 1.33 -4.26
CA GLU A 83 18.77 1.56 -5.70
C GLU A 83 18.75 0.24 -6.49
N GLN A 84 19.66 -0.68 -6.20
CA GLN A 84 19.71 -1.98 -6.85
C GLN A 84 18.42 -2.80 -6.60
N LYS A 85 17.91 -2.81 -5.36
CA LYS A 85 16.66 -3.51 -5.03
C LYS A 85 15.44 -2.87 -5.70
N LEU A 86 15.35 -1.53 -5.72
CA LEU A 86 14.30 -0.81 -6.43
C LEU A 86 14.35 -1.08 -7.93
N LEU A 87 15.54 -1.07 -8.53
CA LEU A 87 15.72 -1.38 -9.95
C LEU A 87 15.28 -2.82 -10.25
N ALA A 88 15.74 -3.80 -9.47
CA ALA A 88 15.37 -5.21 -9.65
C ALA A 88 13.85 -5.44 -9.58
N LEU A 89 13.18 -4.81 -8.61
CA LEU A 89 11.72 -4.85 -8.51
C LEU A 89 11.04 -4.19 -9.72
N THR A 90 11.49 -3.00 -10.09
CA THR A 90 10.94 -2.22 -11.20
C THR A 90 11.07 -2.99 -12.52
N GLU A 91 12.24 -3.56 -12.80
CA GLU A 91 12.51 -4.36 -14.00
C GLU A 91 11.70 -5.65 -14.02
N LYS A 92 11.56 -6.33 -12.87
CA LYS A 92 10.73 -7.54 -12.78
C LYS A 92 9.26 -7.24 -13.08
N ILE A 93 8.70 -6.17 -12.51
CA ILE A 93 7.33 -5.74 -12.81
C ILE A 93 7.22 -5.28 -14.26
N THR A 94 8.21 -4.57 -14.78
CA THR A 94 8.24 -4.13 -16.19
C THR A 94 8.21 -5.33 -17.13
N ALA A 95 8.98 -6.37 -16.87
CA ALA A 95 8.97 -7.61 -17.66
C ALA A 95 7.61 -8.31 -17.62
N MET A 96 6.90 -8.24 -16.48
CA MET A 96 5.56 -8.79 -16.32
C MET A 96 4.52 -8.00 -17.11
N LEU A 97 4.49 -6.67 -16.97
CA LEU A 97 3.45 -5.81 -17.55
C LEU A 97 3.70 -5.47 -19.02
N GLY A 98 4.96 -5.27 -19.40
CA GLY A 98 5.38 -4.66 -20.67
C GLY A 98 5.64 -3.14 -20.56
N GLU A 99 5.36 -2.53 -19.40
CA GLU A 99 5.60 -1.12 -19.10
C GLU A 99 6.03 -0.93 -17.64
N ARG A 100 6.63 0.22 -17.34
CA ARG A 100 7.13 0.53 -15.99
C ARG A 100 5.97 0.85 -15.04
N PRO A 101 5.96 0.32 -13.80
CA PRO A 101 4.97 0.73 -12.81
C PRO A 101 5.21 2.19 -12.39
N THR A 102 4.12 2.92 -12.13
CA THR A 102 4.15 4.35 -11.75
C THR A 102 3.78 4.61 -10.30
N SER A 103 3.14 3.66 -9.62
CA SER A 103 2.79 3.75 -8.20
C SER A 103 3.70 2.87 -7.34
N PHE A 104 3.99 3.35 -6.13
CA PHE A 104 4.87 2.70 -5.18
C PHE A 104 4.25 2.64 -3.77
N ARG A 105 4.67 1.65 -3.00
CA ARG A 105 4.56 1.63 -1.53
C ARG A 105 5.75 0.93 -0.92
N ALA A 106 6.39 1.56 0.05
CA ALA A 106 7.47 0.98 0.82
C ALA A 106 6.96 -0.15 1.74
N GLY A 107 7.68 -1.27 1.76
CA GLY A 107 7.49 -2.33 2.74
C GLY A 107 7.57 -1.79 4.16
N ARG A 108 6.65 -2.24 5.01
CA ARG A 108 6.51 -1.77 6.40
C ARG A 108 6.40 -0.24 6.52
N TRP A 109 5.88 0.46 5.51
CA TRP A 109 5.74 1.93 5.49
C TRP A 109 7.10 2.66 5.54
N GLY A 110 8.20 1.97 5.26
CA GLY A 110 9.55 2.48 5.51
C GLY A 110 10.08 3.43 4.45
N LEU A 111 9.29 4.43 4.05
CA LEU A 111 9.73 5.53 3.18
C LEU A 111 10.69 6.47 3.94
N GLY A 112 11.74 6.93 3.26
CA GLY A 112 12.65 7.97 3.76
C GLY A 112 13.12 8.90 2.65
N GLU A 113 13.79 9.98 3.03
CA GLU A 113 14.14 11.13 2.19
C GLU A 113 15.00 10.75 0.98
N HIS A 114 16.03 9.94 1.20
CA HIS A 114 16.94 9.47 0.15
C HIS A 114 16.27 8.52 -0.85
N MET A 115 15.08 7.98 -0.54
CA MET A 115 14.31 7.18 -1.48
C MET A 115 13.63 8.05 -2.54
N VAL A 116 13.21 9.27 -2.20
CA VAL A 116 12.44 10.17 -3.07
C VAL A 116 13.12 10.40 -4.43
N PRO A 117 14.40 10.83 -4.53
CA PRO A 117 15.05 11.01 -5.83
C PRO A 117 15.23 9.70 -6.61
N LEU A 118 15.37 8.55 -5.93
CA LEU A 118 15.46 7.25 -6.59
C LEU A 118 14.12 6.84 -7.21
N LEU A 119 13.02 7.02 -6.49
CA LEU A 119 11.68 6.72 -6.97
C LEU A 119 11.35 7.56 -8.21
N VAL A 120 11.60 8.87 -8.16
CA VAL A 120 11.39 9.78 -9.30
C VAL A 120 12.24 9.34 -10.50
N ARG A 121 13.53 9.04 -10.30
CA ARG A 121 14.43 8.59 -11.38
C ARG A 121 13.98 7.28 -12.03
N LEU A 122 13.36 6.38 -11.27
CA LEU A 122 12.88 5.10 -11.77
C LEU A 122 11.52 5.18 -12.49
N GLY A 123 10.88 6.35 -12.46
CA GLY A 123 9.61 6.63 -13.16
C GLY A 123 8.37 6.55 -12.27
N TYR A 124 8.53 6.43 -10.94
CA TYR A 124 7.39 6.48 -10.02
C TYR A 124 6.90 7.93 -9.88
N THR A 125 5.60 8.11 -10.08
CA THR A 125 4.92 9.40 -9.94
C THR A 125 4.11 9.50 -8.66
N VAL A 126 3.74 8.35 -8.07
CA VAL A 126 2.93 8.28 -6.84
C VAL A 126 3.56 7.32 -5.82
N ASP A 127 3.67 7.76 -4.57
CA ASP A 127 3.91 6.93 -3.39
C ASP A 127 2.65 6.89 -2.49
N SER A 128 2.55 5.86 -1.67
CA SER A 128 1.47 5.71 -0.69
C SER A 128 1.95 5.09 0.62
N SER A 129 3.14 5.50 1.07
CA SER A 129 3.82 4.91 2.22
C SER A 129 3.58 5.65 3.52
N VAL A 130 3.17 6.92 3.46
CA VAL A 130 3.05 7.78 4.62
C VAL A 130 1.79 7.44 5.39
N THR A 131 1.95 7.24 6.70
CA THR A 131 0.85 6.87 7.60
C THR A 131 0.69 7.96 8.67
N PRO A 132 -0.10 9.02 8.41
CA PRO A 132 -0.19 10.17 9.30
C PRO A 132 -0.57 9.78 10.73
N TYR A 133 -0.02 10.51 11.70
CA TYR A 133 -0.15 10.26 13.14
C TYR A 133 0.60 9.04 13.70
N ILE A 134 1.25 8.23 12.88
CA ILE A 134 1.92 7.00 13.31
C ILE A 134 3.41 7.25 13.46
N ASN A 135 3.99 6.66 14.51
CA ASN A 135 5.43 6.65 14.75
C ASN A 135 5.89 5.20 14.76
N TRP A 136 6.74 4.83 13.81
CA TRP A 136 7.25 3.48 13.64
C TRP A 136 8.63 3.26 14.28
N LYS A 137 9.22 4.26 14.94
CA LYS A 137 10.58 4.15 15.55
C LYS A 137 10.73 3.00 16.55
N GLY A 138 9.64 2.61 17.22
CA GLY A 138 9.65 1.48 18.17
C GLY A 138 9.72 0.10 17.51
N PHE A 139 9.58 0.01 16.19
CA PHE A 139 9.63 -1.24 15.46
C PHE A 139 11.06 -1.47 14.94
N LYS A 140 11.64 -2.62 15.28
CA LYS A 140 12.98 -3.01 14.83
C LYS A 140 12.99 -3.26 13.31
N GLY A 141 14.03 -2.80 12.63
CA GLY A 141 14.36 -3.14 11.25
C GLY A 141 15.72 -3.84 11.18
N LYS A 142 16.69 -3.27 10.47
CA LYS A 142 18.05 -3.85 10.41
C LYS A 142 18.74 -3.87 11.78
N GLU A 143 19.77 -4.69 11.90
CA GLU A 143 20.61 -4.68 13.11
C GLU A 143 21.28 -3.30 13.28
N ASN A 144 21.21 -2.74 14.50
CA ASN A 144 21.66 -1.36 14.80
C ASN A 144 21.00 -0.27 13.94
N GLY A 145 19.82 -0.55 13.38
CA GLY A 145 19.03 0.41 12.63
C GLY A 145 18.31 1.45 13.49
N THR A 146 17.77 2.47 12.83
CA THR A 146 17.00 3.56 13.47
C THR A 146 15.55 3.17 13.77
N GLY A 147 15.11 2.00 13.31
CA GLY A 147 13.71 1.58 13.35
C GLY A 147 12.90 2.27 12.26
N GLY A 148 11.57 2.15 12.33
CA GLY A 148 10.69 2.70 11.30
C GLY A 148 10.56 4.24 11.34
N PRO A 149 10.02 4.85 10.26
CA PRO A 149 9.86 6.30 10.15
C PRO A 149 8.80 6.89 11.10
N ASP A 150 8.87 8.20 11.34
CA ASP A 150 7.92 8.93 12.20
C ASP A 150 7.05 9.91 11.40
N PHE A 151 5.85 9.48 11.02
CA PHE A 151 4.90 10.24 10.21
C PHE A 151 3.89 11.05 11.04
N ARG A 152 4.13 11.30 12.33
CA ARG A 152 3.18 12.04 13.18
C ARG A 152 2.84 13.44 12.67
N GLY A 153 3.78 14.09 11.99
CA GLY A 153 3.65 15.43 11.43
C GLY A 153 3.24 15.50 9.96
N ALA A 154 2.97 14.36 9.30
CA ALA A 154 2.70 14.34 7.87
C ALA A 154 1.28 14.84 7.50
N PRO A 155 1.08 15.38 6.28
CA PRO A 155 -0.22 15.77 5.75
C PRO A 155 -1.21 14.61 5.70
N LEU A 156 -2.51 14.95 5.79
CA LEU A 156 -3.60 14.00 5.58
C LEU A 156 -4.11 13.95 4.14
N LYS A 157 -3.78 14.99 3.37
CA LYS A 157 -4.16 15.15 1.97
C LYS A 157 -2.96 14.79 1.10
N PRO A 158 -3.17 14.44 -0.18
CA PRO A 158 -2.06 14.29 -1.11
C PRO A 158 -1.18 15.53 -1.17
N TYR A 159 0.11 15.32 -1.40
CA TYR A 159 1.10 16.38 -1.51
C TYR A 159 2.30 15.91 -2.31
N VAL A 160 2.95 16.82 -3.03
CA VAL A 160 4.26 16.51 -3.63
C VAL A 160 5.27 16.41 -2.51
N VAL A 161 5.99 15.30 -2.44
CA VAL A 161 6.92 14.98 -1.36
C VAL A 161 8.16 15.88 -1.44
N SER A 162 8.62 16.37 -0.29
CA SER A 162 9.95 16.99 -0.17
C SER A 162 11.03 15.91 -0.03
N ALA A 163 12.12 16.06 -0.78
CA ALA A 163 13.30 15.19 -0.64
C ALA A 163 14.12 15.49 0.63
N GLN A 164 13.79 16.52 1.39
CA GLN A 164 14.46 16.89 2.65
C GLN A 164 13.70 16.40 3.90
N ASP A 165 12.38 16.25 3.79
CA ASP A 165 11.54 15.69 4.85
C ASP A 165 10.27 15.14 4.19
N VAL A 166 10.12 13.81 4.20
CA VAL A 166 8.99 13.14 3.53
C VAL A 166 7.63 13.50 4.10
N ARG A 167 7.58 14.22 5.23
CA ARG A 167 6.36 14.70 5.90
C ARG A 167 5.97 16.11 5.49
N THR A 168 6.66 16.70 4.50
CA THR A 168 6.43 18.09 4.10
C THR A 168 6.20 18.20 2.60
N VAL A 169 5.48 19.25 2.21
CA VAL A 169 5.26 19.60 0.81
C VAL A 169 6.58 20.08 0.21
N GLY A 170 6.93 19.55 -0.95
CA GLY A 170 8.08 19.94 -1.74
C GLY A 170 7.76 20.00 -3.23
N SER A 171 8.78 19.74 -4.05
CA SER A 171 8.72 19.85 -5.50
C SER A 171 9.43 18.70 -6.22
N SER A 172 9.53 17.53 -5.58
CA SER A 172 10.25 16.37 -6.14
C SER A 172 9.61 15.79 -7.40
N GLY A 173 8.33 16.06 -7.64
CA GLY A 173 7.54 15.40 -8.68
C GLY A 173 6.94 14.05 -8.26
N LEU A 174 7.22 13.58 -7.05
CA LEU A 174 6.57 12.41 -6.45
C LEU A 174 5.37 12.86 -5.62
N LEU A 175 4.17 12.45 -6.00
CA LEU A 175 2.95 12.67 -5.21
C LEU A 175 2.85 11.60 -4.12
N GLU A 176 2.74 11.99 -2.85
CA GLU A 176 2.32 11.07 -1.80
C GLU A 176 0.79 11.08 -1.69
N VAL A 177 0.18 9.90 -1.66
CA VAL A 177 -1.22 9.67 -1.31
C VAL A 177 -1.26 8.95 0.05
N PRO A 178 -1.36 9.70 1.17
CA PRO A 178 -1.22 9.11 2.50
C PRO A 178 -2.31 8.09 2.81
N MET A 179 -1.94 7.09 3.62
CA MET A 179 -2.90 6.16 4.19
C MET A 179 -3.97 6.92 4.97
N THR A 180 -5.24 6.64 4.70
CA THR A 180 -6.33 7.31 5.40
C THR A 180 -6.41 6.83 6.84
N ILE A 181 -5.85 7.64 7.74
CA ILE A 181 -5.87 7.44 9.18
C ILE A 181 -6.52 8.66 9.80
N VAL A 182 -7.66 8.44 10.45
CA VAL A 182 -8.40 9.51 11.13
C VAL A 182 -8.33 9.35 12.64
N ARG A 183 -8.52 10.45 13.36
CA ARG A 183 -8.74 10.42 14.81
C ARG A 183 -10.24 10.51 15.10
N THR A 184 -10.75 9.57 15.88
CA THR A 184 -12.16 9.51 16.32
C THR A 184 -12.25 9.56 17.85
N GLY A 185 -13.28 10.21 18.40
CA GLY A 185 -13.50 10.30 19.85
C GLY A 185 -12.30 10.89 20.61
N PHE A 186 -11.95 10.31 21.77
CA PHE A 186 -10.75 10.62 22.56
C PHE A 186 -9.44 10.22 21.86
N PHE A 187 -9.18 10.78 20.68
CA PHE A 187 -7.95 10.61 19.89
C PHE A 187 -7.62 9.20 19.39
N ARG A 188 -8.58 8.27 19.38
CA ARG A 188 -8.37 6.92 18.82
C ARG A 188 -8.07 7.02 17.33
N LYS A 189 -6.88 6.56 16.93
CA LYS A 189 -6.47 6.47 15.52
C LYS A 189 -7.18 5.28 14.88
N ARG A 190 -7.83 5.51 13.75
CA ARG A 190 -8.50 4.47 12.96
C ARG A 190 -7.99 4.52 11.54
N TRP A 191 -7.56 3.37 11.06
CA TRP A 191 -7.08 3.18 9.70
C TRP A 191 -8.24 2.77 8.82
N CYS A 192 -8.31 3.26 7.59
CA CYS A 192 -9.26 2.78 6.60
C CYS A 192 -8.82 1.40 6.09
N ARG A 193 -8.99 0.38 6.92
CA ARG A 193 -8.73 -1.04 6.64
C ARG A 193 -9.52 -1.91 7.61
N ILE A 194 -9.60 -3.19 7.30
CA ILE A 194 -10.30 -4.17 8.14
C ILE A 194 -9.30 -4.91 9.03
N PHE A 195 -9.54 -4.88 10.33
CA PHE A 195 -8.98 -5.77 11.34
C PHE A 195 -10.07 -6.76 11.79
N PRO A 196 -9.74 -7.85 12.51
CA PRO A 196 -10.71 -8.89 12.88
C PRO A 196 -11.95 -8.36 13.61
N GLU A 197 -11.79 -7.31 14.40
CA GLU A 197 -12.82 -6.66 15.19
C GLU A 197 -13.46 -5.44 14.51
N THR A 198 -13.00 -5.08 13.30
CA THR A 198 -13.52 -3.92 12.59
C THR A 198 -14.95 -4.18 12.15
N THR A 199 -15.85 -3.24 12.44
CA THR A 199 -17.24 -3.28 12.01
C THR A 199 -17.48 -2.30 10.87
N PHE A 200 -18.60 -2.48 10.15
CA PHE A 200 -19.04 -1.48 9.16
C PHE A 200 -19.25 -0.08 9.78
N ALA A 201 -19.72 -0.01 11.04
CA ALA A 201 -19.91 1.27 11.72
C ALA A 201 -18.59 2.03 11.93
N ASP A 202 -17.49 1.30 12.15
CA ASP A 202 -16.16 1.88 12.27
C ASP A 202 -15.70 2.50 10.95
N LEU A 203 -15.84 1.78 9.82
CA LEU A 203 -15.47 2.28 8.49
C LEU A 203 -16.34 3.47 8.08
N ARG A 204 -17.64 3.44 8.38
CA ARG A 204 -18.55 4.58 8.16
C ARG A 204 -18.14 5.80 9.00
N GLN A 205 -17.67 5.60 10.23
CA GLN A 205 -17.15 6.69 11.06
C GLN A 205 -15.87 7.29 10.45
N ILE A 206 -14.98 6.46 9.92
CA ILE A 206 -13.77 6.91 9.22
C ILE A 206 -14.15 7.77 8.01
N TYR A 207 -15.04 7.25 7.16
CA TYR A 207 -15.58 7.95 6.00
C TYR A 207 -16.17 9.33 6.38
N ALA A 208 -17.04 9.36 7.41
CA ALA A 208 -17.65 10.61 7.85
C ALA A 208 -16.63 11.64 8.35
N VAL A 209 -15.55 11.20 9.03
CA VAL A 209 -14.47 12.10 9.46
C VAL A 209 -13.66 12.60 8.27
N ALA A 210 -13.34 11.74 7.31
CA ALA A 210 -12.64 12.11 6.08
C ALA A 210 -13.42 13.16 5.28
N LYS A 211 -14.74 12.95 5.11
CA LYS A 211 -15.65 13.91 4.46
C LYS A 211 -15.68 15.26 5.18
N ARG A 212 -15.80 15.26 6.52
CA ARG A 212 -15.73 16.50 7.33
C ARG A 212 -14.39 17.22 7.21
N LYS A 213 -13.30 16.47 7.06
CA LYS A 213 -11.95 17.02 6.84
C LYS A 213 -11.70 17.46 5.40
N LYS A 214 -12.65 17.23 4.49
CA LYS A 214 -12.52 17.51 3.05
C LYS A 214 -11.24 16.87 2.50
N LEU A 215 -11.02 15.61 2.84
CA LEU A 215 -9.96 14.83 2.20
C LEU A 215 -10.40 14.52 0.76
N PRO A 216 -9.54 14.73 -0.25
CA PRO A 216 -9.89 14.46 -1.64
C PRO A 216 -10.00 12.96 -1.91
N TYR A 217 -9.24 12.13 -1.20
CA TYR A 217 -9.26 10.67 -1.31
C TYR A 217 -9.45 10.00 0.04
N ILE A 218 -10.01 8.79 0.00
CA ILE A 218 -10.03 7.83 1.09
C ILE A 218 -9.32 6.58 0.60
N GLN A 219 -8.08 6.41 1.05
CA GLN A 219 -7.27 5.25 0.71
C GLN A 219 -7.60 4.09 1.65
N PHE A 220 -8.27 3.07 1.10
CA PHE A 220 -8.47 1.79 1.76
C PHE A 220 -7.33 0.82 1.42
N MET A 221 -6.93 -0.03 2.37
CA MET A 221 -5.98 -1.10 2.09
C MET A 221 -6.38 -2.44 2.70
N ILE A 222 -6.00 -3.52 2.03
CA ILE A 222 -6.10 -4.90 2.50
C ILE A 222 -4.90 -5.69 1.95
N HIS A 223 -4.42 -6.70 2.68
CA HIS A 223 -3.45 -7.65 2.12
C HIS A 223 -4.19 -8.85 1.54
N SER A 224 -3.72 -9.40 0.42
CA SER A 224 -4.31 -10.63 -0.14
C SER A 224 -4.22 -11.82 0.82
N SER A 225 -3.25 -11.83 1.73
CA SER A 225 -3.16 -12.79 2.84
C SER A 225 -4.34 -12.72 3.83
N GLU A 226 -5.04 -11.59 3.89
CA GLU A 226 -6.25 -11.42 4.72
C GLU A 226 -7.50 -11.99 4.02
N LEU A 227 -7.43 -12.28 2.72
CA LEU A 227 -8.52 -12.93 1.96
C LEU A 227 -8.51 -14.47 2.08
N MET A 228 -7.50 -15.03 2.74
CA MET A 228 -7.30 -16.47 2.86
C MET A 228 -7.27 -16.89 4.33
N VAL A 229 -8.03 -17.93 4.69
CA VAL A 229 -7.97 -18.52 6.05
C VAL A 229 -6.57 -19.00 6.35
N GLY A 230 -6.01 -18.54 7.47
CA GLY A 230 -4.64 -18.85 7.89
C GLY A 230 -3.55 -18.11 7.08
N GLY A 231 -3.93 -17.25 6.14
CA GLY A 231 -2.99 -16.45 5.35
C GLY A 231 -2.37 -15.30 6.13
N SER A 232 -3.06 -14.79 7.15
CA SER A 232 -2.61 -13.68 7.98
C SER A 232 -2.88 -13.93 9.47
N PRO A 233 -2.23 -13.19 10.38
CA PRO A 233 -2.56 -13.21 11.80
C PRO A 233 -3.99 -12.74 12.12
N TYR A 234 -4.63 -12.02 11.18
CA TYR A 234 -5.95 -11.44 11.35
C TYR A 234 -7.07 -12.40 10.95
N VAL A 235 -6.87 -13.24 9.94
CA VAL A 235 -7.89 -14.15 9.42
C VAL A 235 -7.43 -15.60 9.60
N LYS A 236 -7.79 -16.18 10.73
CA LYS A 236 -7.42 -17.55 11.14
C LYS A 236 -8.55 -18.56 10.96
N THR A 237 -9.80 -18.09 10.89
CA THR A 237 -10.99 -18.96 10.79
C THR A 237 -11.89 -18.53 9.63
N LEU A 238 -12.75 -19.45 9.18
CA LEU A 238 -13.79 -19.16 8.19
C LEU A 238 -14.74 -18.06 8.68
N ALA A 239 -15.11 -18.05 9.96
CA ALA A 239 -15.96 -17.01 10.53
C ALA A 239 -15.34 -15.62 10.44
N GLN A 240 -14.03 -15.50 10.65
CA GLN A 240 -13.31 -14.23 10.49
C GLN A 240 -13.24 -13.79 9.03
N LEU A 241 -13.04 -14.73 8.10
CA LEU A 241 -13.07 -14.43 6.67
C LEU A 241 -14.46 -13.95 6.24
N SER A 242 -15.53 -14.67 6.63
CA SER A 242 -16.90 -14.26 6.36
C SER A 242 -17.23 -12.88 6.93
N HIS A 243 -16.79 -12.59 8.16
CA HIS A 243 -16.94 -11.26 8.77
C HIS A 243 -16.23 -10.18 7.94
N LEU A 244 -14.97 -10.42 7.55
CA LEU A 244 -14.21 -9.49 6.70
C LEU A 244 -14.94 -9.22 5.39
N THR A 245 -15.39 -10.27 4.70
CA THR A 245 -16.11 -10.15 3.42
C THR A 245 -17.39 -9.34 3.56
N VAL A 246 -18.19 -9.61 4.59
CA VAL A 246 -19.44 -8.87 4.86
C VAL A 246 -19.17 -7.40 5.17
N VAL A 247 -18.15 -7.10 5.99
CA VAL A 247 -17.80 -5.71 6.32
C VAL A 247 -17.26 -4.97 5.10
N LEU A 248 -16.43 -5.63 4.30
CA LEU A 248 -15.87 -5.07 3.07
C LEU A 248 -16.97 -4.75 2.05
N GLU A 249 -17.84 -5.71 1.76
CA GLU A 249 -18.93 -5.54 0.80
C GLU A 249 -19.89 -4.42 1.24
N ARG A 250 -20.28 -4.39 2.52
CA ARG A 250 -21.11 -3.30 3.06
C ARG A 250 -20.44 -1.95 2.93
N PHE A 251 -19.12 -1.88 3.09
CA PHE A 251 -18.39 -0.63 2.95
C PHE A 251 -18.33 -0.15 1.51
N LEU A 252 -18.02 -1.05 0.56
CA LEU A 252 -18.00 -0.71 -0.87
C LEU A 252 -19.40 -0.31 -1.38
N SER A 253 -20.44 -1.05 -0.99
CA SER A 253 -21.84 -0.68 -1.28
C SER A 253 -22.18 0.71 -0.75
N TYR A 254 -21.80 1.01 0.49
CA TYR A 254 -22.07 2.32 1.09
C TYR A 254 -21.35 3.47 0.37
N LEU A 255 -20.10 3.26 -0.06
CA LEU A 255 -19.35 4.26 -0.83
C LEU A 255 -19.96 4.47 -2.23
N HIS A 256 -20.40 3.38 -2.87
CA HIS A 256 -21.11 3.42 -4.14
C HIS A 256 -22.42 4.22 -4.03
N ASP A 257 -23.22 3.97 -3.00
CA ASP A 257 -24.49 4.67 -2.76
C ASP A 257 -24.29 6.17 -2.50
N ASP A 258 -23.18 6.56 -1.87
CA ASP A 258 -22.79 7.98 -1.67
C ASP A 258 -22.02 8.56 -2.88
N ARG A 259 -22.05 7.85 -4.02
CA ARG A 259 -21.46 8.25 -5.32
C ARG A 259 -19.98 8.59 -5.25
N ILE A 260 -19.22 7.83 -4.46
CA ILE A 260 -17.77 7.95 -4.44
C ILE A 260 -17.20 7.22 -5.65
N GLU A 261 -16.39 7.94 -6.43
CA GLU A 261 -15.70 7.40 -7.59
C GLU A 261 -14.45 6.64 -7.14
N GLY A 262 -14.20 5.48 -7.77
CA GLY A 262 -12.95 4.75 -7.62
C GLY A 262 -11.83 5.41 -8.42
N ALA A 263 -10.65 5.48 -7.83
CA ALA A 263 -9.43 5.91 -8.49
C ALA A 263 -8.27 4.98 -8.11
N THR A 264 -7.43 4.65 -9.08
CA THR A 264 -6.15 3.99 -8.84
C THR A 264 -5.16 5.01 -8.25
N LEU A 265 -4.04 4.54 -7.70
CA LEU A 265 -3.02 5.44 -7.16
C LEU A 265 -2.48 6.40 -8.22
N SER A 266 -2.19 5.92 -9.42
CA SER A 266 -1.72 6.76 -10.54
C SER A 266 -2.71 7.78 -11.05
N GLN A 267 -4.00 7.66 -10.71
CA GLN A 267 -5.05 8.62 -11.04
C GLN A 267 -5.20 9.72 -9.98
N ALA A 268 -4.46 9.65 -8.88
CA ALA A 268 -4.51 10.68 -7.85
C ALA A 268 -3.89 12.01 -8.32
N ASP A 269 -4.51 13.12 -7.93
CA ASP A 269 -4.08 14.49 -8.19
C ASP A 269 -4.13 15.38 -6.92
N LEU A 270 -3.81 16.67 -7.08
CA LEU A 270 -3.74 17.68 -6.01
C LEU A 270 -5.00 18.54 -5.90
#